data_AF-A0A060CBD0-F1
#
_entry.id   AF-A0A060CBD0-F1
#
_cell.length_a   1.000
_cell.length_b   1.000
_cell.length_c   1.000
_cell.angle_alpha   90.00
_cell.angle_beta   90.00
_cell.angle_gamma   90.00
#
_symmetry.space_group_name_H-M   'P 1'
#
loop_
_entity.id
_entity.type
_entity.pdbx_description
1 polymer ?
#
loop_
_entity_poly.entity_id
_entity_poly.type
_entity_poly.pdbx_seq_one_letter_code
_entity_poly.pdbx_strand_id
1 'polypeptide(L)'
;PVRAQGERRWLGAAGFDSRGRLRALGELPIESLQLDVWRAPTDNDLAAAVMDRWKSLLAHMQHRIESVEFTPDSLRTVTRSLAPGRDLGFTTTLHWTATDALGVHCEVGIVPDAGWDIPLPRMGLALVVGTSLPQVRWEGRGPGGELPGHAAGRSRGCIRAQ
;
A
#
# COMPACT_ATOMS: atom_id res chain seq x y z
N PRO A 1 17.87 8.62 -13.27
CA PRO A 1 18.27 7.29 -13.78
C PRO A 1 18.36 6.26 -12.65
N VAL A 2 18.18 4.98 -12.96
CA VAL A 2 18.42 3.86 -12.05
C VAL A 2 19.91 3.79 -11.70
N ARG A 3 20.22 3.71 -10.41
CA ARG A 3 21.59 3.58 -9.90
C ARG A 3 21.75 2.24 -9.20
N ALA A 4 22.80 1.49 -9.53
CA ALA A 4 23.14 0.28 -8.77
C ALA A 4 24.00 0.64 -7.55
N GLN A 5 23.67 0.10 -6.39
CA GLN A 5 24.49 0.23 -5.17
C GLN A 5 24.33 -1.02 -4.32
N GLY A 6 25.41 -1.79 -4.19
CA GLY A 6 25.35 -3.14 -3.60
C GLY A 6 24.35 -4.01 -4.37
N GLU A 7 23.47 -4.71 -3.64
CA GLU A 7 22.43 -5.56 -4.22
C GLU A 7 21.16 -4.80 -4.63
N ARG A 8 21.11 -3.48 -4.42
CA ARG A 8 19.92 -2.66 -4.64
C ARG A 8 20.01 -1.83 -5.92
N ARG A 9 18.86 -1.67 -6.57
CA ARG A 9 18.64 -0.70 -7.66
C ARG A 9 17.87 0.49 -7.12
N TRP A 10 18.35 1.71 -7.38
CA TRP A 10 17.81 2.94 -6.80
C TRP A 10 17.19 3.85 -7.84
N LEU A 11 16.00 4.36 -7.55
CA LEU A 11 15.31 5.43 -8.27
C LEU A 11 15.02 6.56 -7.29
N GLY A 12 15.71 7.69 -7.42
CA GLY A 12 15.65 8.77 -6.43
C GLY A 12 16.01 8.22 -5.05
N ALA A 13 15.11 8.38 -4.08
CA ALA A 13 15.26 7.82 -2.74
C ALA A 13 14.76 6.37 -2.57
N ALA A 14 14.11 5.76 -3.57
CA ALA A 14 13.58 4.40 -3.44
C ALA A 14 14.63 3.35 -3.85
N GLY A 15 14.88 2.39 -2.96
CA GLY A 15 15.78 1.25 -3.20
C GLY A 15 15.00 -0.05 -3.36
N PHE A 16 15.28 -0.79 -4.42
CA PHE A 16 14.58 -2.03 -4.80
C PHE A 16 15.53 -3.23 -4.82
N ASP A 17 15.00 -4.42 -4.48
CA ASP A 17 15.71 -5.68 -4.71
C ASP A 17 15.61 -6.13 -6.18
N SER A 18 16.28 -7.25 -6.50
CA SER A 18 16.27 -7.83 -7.85
C SER A 18 14.88 -8.30 -8.32
N ARG A 19 13.91 -8.46 -7.41
CA ARG A 19 12.52 -8.81 -7.69
C ARG A 19 11.61 -7.58 -7.75
N GLY A 20 12.17 -6.37 -7.76
CA GLY A 20 11.41 -5.12 -7.85
C GLY A 20 10.64 -4.77 -6.57
N ARG A 21 10.95 -5.41 -5.42
CA ARG A 21 10.31 -5.06 -4.15
C ARG A 21 10.99 -3.85 -3.53
N LEU A 22 10.20 -2.91 -3.03
CA LEU A 22 10.71 -1.78 -2.27
C LEU A 22 11.34 -2.27 -0.96
N ARG A 23 12.62 -1.94 -0.75
CA ARG A 23 13.40 -2.31 0.45
C ARG A 23 13.93 -1.11 1.22
N ALA A 24 13.88 0.08 0.63
CA ALA A 24 14.26 1.31 1.29
C ALA A 24 13.55 2.54 0.70
N LEU A 25 13.27 3.52 1.55
CA LEU A 25 12.93 4.89 1.17
C LEU A 25 13.88 5.84 1.91
N GLY A 26 14.90 6.34 1.22
CA GLY A 26 16.03 7.01 1.83
C GLY A 26 16.72 6.07 2.82
N GLU A 27 16.79 6.49 4.07
CA GLU A 27 17.37 5.71 5.17
C GLU A 27 16.36 4.73 5.82
N LEU A 28 15.07 4.86 5.51
CA LEU A 28 14.04 4.02 6.11
C LEU A 28 14.09 2.60 5.50
N PRO A 29 14.35 1.56 6.31
CA PRO A 29 14.23 0.18 5.85
C PRO A 29 12.74 -0.14 5.61
N ILE A 30 12.43 -0.68 4.43
CA ILE A 30 11.07 -1.12 4.10
C ILE A 30 11.05 -2.65 4.06
N GLU A 31 10.14 -3.23 4.85
CA GLU A 31 9.94 -4.68 4.88
C GLU A 31 9.00 -5.13 3.77
N SER A 32 7.92 -4.38 3.53
CA SER A 32 6.98 -4.66 2.45
C SER A 32 6.17 -3.44 2.04
N LEU A 33 5.68 -3.46 0.80
CA LEU A 33 4.65 -2.56 0.27
C LEU A 33 3.69 -3.42 -0.55
N GLN A 34 2.44 -3.56 -0.10
CA GLN A 34 1.45 -4.44 -0.73
C GLN A 34 0.08 -3.80 -0.76
N LEU A 35 -0.78 -4.27 -1.66
CA LEU A 35 -2.21 -3.96 -1.65
C LEU A 35 -2.79 -4.35 -0.29
N ASP A 36 -3.55 -3.44 0.31
CA ASP A 36 -4.30 -3.69 1.54
C ASP A 36 -5.77 -3.32 1.32
N VAL A 37 -6.60 -4.35 1.30
CA VAL A 37 -8.06 -4.28 1.17
C VAL A 37 -8.76 -4.83 2.42
N TRP A 38 -8.04 -5.02 3.51
CA TRP A 38 -8.56 -5.55 4.77
C TRP A 38 -8.40 -4.55 5.92
N ARG A 39 -9.33 -4.58 6.87
CA ARG A 39 -9.14 -3.95 8.18
C ARG A 39 -9.78 -4.83 9.24
N ALA A 40 -9.35 -4.66 10.49
CA ALA A 40 -10.05 -5.27 11.62
C ALA A 40 -11.54 -4.83 11.61
N PRO A 41 -12.50 -5.77 11.67
CA PRO A 41 -13.92 -5.46 11.73
C PRO A 41 -14.28 -4.62 12.97
N THR A 42 -15.25 -3.72 12.83
CA THR A 42 -15.88 -2.96 13.92
C THR A 42 -17.27 -3.53 14.25
N ASP A 43 -17.89 -3.03 15.31
CA ASP A 43 -19.26 -3.41 15.71
C ASP A 43 -20.30 -3.17 14.61
N ASN A 44 -20.11 -2.13 13.78
CA ASN A 44 -21.00 -1.87 12.64
C ASN A 44 -20.88 -2.96 11.55
N ASP A 45 -19.68 -3.50 11.35
CA ASP A 45 -19.45 -4.57 10.36
C ASP A 45 -20.02 -5.91 10.84
N LEU A 46 -19.98 -6.13 12.16
CA LEU A 46 -20.65 -7.25 12.82
C LEU A 46 -22.17 -7.16 12.60
N ALA A 47 -22.76 -5.99 12.84
CA ALA A 47 -24.20 -5.76 12.61
C ALA A 47 -24.61 -5.92 11.13
N ALA A 48 -23.72 -5.58 10.19
CA ALA A 48 -23.95 -5.75 8.76
C ALA A 48 -23.71 -7.18 8.24
N ALA A 49 -23.31 -8.12 9.10
CA ALA A 49 -23.05 -9.52 8.76
C ALA A 49 -22.04 -9.74 7.61
N VAL A 50 -21.11 -8.81 7.38
CA VAL A 50 -20.08 -8.90 6.32
C VAL A 50 -18.77 -9.53 6.79
N MET A 51 -18.58 -9.64 8.10
CA MET A 51 -17.31 -10.04 8.73
C MET A 51 -16.77 -11.37 8.22
N ASP A 52 -17.57 -12.42 8.21
CA ASP A 52 -17.10 -13.77 7.85
C ASP A 52 -16.68 -13.83 6.38
N ARG A 53 -17.45 -13.14 5.53
CA ARG A 53 -17.17 -13.03 4.10
C ARG A 53 -15.88 -12.24 3.87
N TRP A 54 -15.70 -11.10 4.52
CA TRP A 54 -14.42 -10.37 4.45
C TRP A 54 -13.24 -11.19 4.99
N LYS A 55 -13.37 -11.86 6.14
CA LYS A 55 -12.30 -12.70 6.70
C LYS A 55 -11.86 -13.77 5.70
N SER A 56 -12.82 -14.45 5.08
CA SER A 56 -12.55 -15.52 4.12
C SER A 56 -11.92 -15.04 2.81
N LEU A 57 -12.23 -13.82 2.37
CA LEU A 57 -11.79 -13.30 1.07
C LEU A 57 -10.58 -12.37 1.15
N LEU A 58 -10.42 -11.60 2.22
CA LEU A 58 -9.56 -10.41 2.25
C LEU A 58 -8.45 -10.47 3.30
N ALA A 59 -8.65 -11.17 4.43
CA ALA A 59 -7.72 -11.11 5.57
C ALA A 59 -6.33 -11.72 5.28
N HIS A 60 -6.24 -12.61 4.29
CA HIS A 60 -5.04 -13.36 3.97
C HIS A 60 -4.75 -13.37 2.46
N MET A 61 -4.96 -12.24 1.79
CA MET A 61 -4.66 -12.14 0.37
C MET A 61 -3.24 -12.61 0.06
N GLN A 62 -3.11 -13.38 -1.02
CA GLN A 62 -1.83 -13.93 -1.46
C GLN A 62 -1.28 -13.06 -2.58
N HIS A 63 -0.10 -12.49 -2.36
CA HIS A 63 0.53 -11.55 -3.29
C HIS A 63 1.64 -12.24 -4.08
N ARG A 64 1.55 -12.18 -5.40
CA ARG A 64 2.56 -12.70 -6.32
C ARG A 64 2.93 -11.63 -7.34
N ILE A 65 4.21 -11.31 -7.44
CA ILE A 65 4.72 -10.46 -8.51
C ILE A 65 4.68 -11.26 -9.81
N GLU A 66 4.02 -10.72 -10.83
CA GLU A 66 3.87 -11.34 -12.15
C GLU A 66 4.86 -10.76 -13.16
N SER A 67 5.15 -9.46 -13.08
CA SER A 67 6.19 -8.84 -13.90
C SER A 67 6.98 -7.79 -13.14
N VAL A 68 8.24 -7.63 -13.55
CA VAL A 68 9.19 -6.63 -13.08
C VAL A 68 9.92 -6.10 -14.30
N GLU A 69 9.76 -4.82 -14.58
CA GLU A 69 10.33 -4.17 -15.75
C GLU A 69 11.13 -2.96 -15.28
N PHE A 70 12.45 -3.07 -15.35
CA PHE A 70 13.34 -1.93 -15.13
C PHE A 70 13.70 -1.29 -16.46
N THR A 71 13.62 0.03 -16.51
CA THR A 71 14.22 0.85 -17.57
C THR A 71 15.40 1.64 -16.98
N PRO A 72 16.14 2.43 -17.77
CA PRO A 72 17.16 3.33 -17.23
C PRO A 72 16.61 4.40 -16.27
N ASP A 73 15.31 4.67 -16.24
CA ASP A 73 14.69 5.79 -15.53
C ASP A 73 13.44 5.44 -14.70
N SER A 74 12.93 4.22 -14.82
CA SER A 74 11.74 3.75 -14.12
C SER A 74 11.81 2.28 -13.70
N LEU A 75 10.86 1.93 -12.83
CA LEU A 75 10.56 0.55 -12.46
C LEU A 75 9.05 0.36 -12.51
N ARG A 76 8.57 -0.62 -13.27
CA ARG A 76 7.19 -1.08 -13.24
C ARG A 76 7.10 -2.48 -12.65
N THR A 77 6.23 -2.68 -11.68
CA THR A 77 5.89 -4.00 -11.16
C THR A 77 4.40 -4.26 -11.29
N VAL A 78 4.05 -5.48 -11.69
CA VAL A 78 2.67 -5.97 -11.68
C VAL A 78 2.56 -7.07 -10.65
N THR A 79 1.64 -6.91 -9.70
CA THR A 79 1.39 -7.88 -8.63
C THR A 79 -0.05 -8.34 -8.71
N ARG A 80 -0.24 -9.65 -8.70
CA ARG A 80 -1.53 -10.30 -8.55
C ARG A 80 -1.77 -10.61 -7.08
N SER A 81 -2.90 -10.14 -6.56
CA SER A 81 -3.34 -10.39 -5.19
C SER A 81 -4.62 -11.19 -5.23
N LEU A 82 -4.61 -12.43 -4.73
CA LEU A 82 -5.76 -13.35 -4.79
C LEU A 82 -6.30 -13.67 -3.40
N ALA A 83 -7.61 -13.85 -3.30
CA ALA A 83 -8.24 -14.45 -2.14
C ALA A 83 -7.76 -15.91 -1.96
N PRO A 84 -7.55 -16.40 -0.73
CA PRO A 84 -7.08 -17.76 -0.50
C PRO A 84 -7.97 -18.81 -1.18
N GLY A 85 -7.37 -19.68 -2.00
CA GLY A 85 -8.07 -20.77 -2.67
C GLY A 85 -9.11 -20.34 -3.71
N ARG A 86 -9.03 -19.11 -4.22
CA ARG A 86 -9.95 -18.56 -5.22
C ARG A 86 -9.20 -17.87 -6.35
N ASP A 87 -9.82 -17.86 -7.52
CA ASP A 87 -9.41 -17.01 -8.63
C ASP A 87 -10.24 -15.71 -8.63
N LEU A 88 -10.18 -14.99 -7.51
CA LEU A 88 -10.83 -13.70 -7.30
C LEU A 88 -9.86 -12.79 -6.54
N GLY A 89 -9.63 -11.60 -7.06
CA GLY A 89 -8.54 -10.76 -6.61
C GLY A 89 -8.45 -9.39 -7.27
N PHE A 90 -7.22 -8.89 -7.28
CA PHE A 90 -6.84 -7.60 -7.83
C PHE A 90 -5.51 -7.72 -8.56
N THR A 91 -5.36 -6.90 -9.60
CA THR A 91 -4.09 -6.63 -10.25
C THR A 91 -3.61 -5.24 -9.83
N THR A 92 -2.45 -5.17 -9.20
CA THR A 92 -1.82 -3.92 -8.75
C THR A 92 -0.60 -3.64 -9.61
N THR A 93 -0.57 -2.48 -10.27
CA THR A 93 0.60 -1.95 -10.95
C THR A 93 1.21 -0.85 -10.10
N LEU A 94 2.50 -0.95 -9.80
CA LEU A 94 3.28 0.17 -9.25
C LEU A 94 4.28 0.64 -10.31
N HIS A 95 4.23 1.91 -10.66
CA HIS A 95 5.18 2.53 -11.59
C HIS A 95 5.96 3.62 -10.88
N TRP A 96 7.26 3.40 -10.74
CA TRP A 96 8.18 4.24 -10.01
C TRP A 96 9.04 5.05 -10.96
N THR A 97 9.14 6.35 -10.71
CA THR A 97 10.06 7.26 -11.39
C THR A 97 10.78 8.13 -10.38
N ALA A 98 12.05 8.44 -10.65
CA ALA A 98 12.78 9.41 -9.85
C ALA A 98 12.32 10.82 -10.23
N THR A 99 11.97 11.65 -9.25
CA THR A 99 11.75 13.09 -9.51
C THR A 99 13.07 13.85 -9.52
N ASP A 100 13.95 13.49 -8.59
CA ASP A 100 15.32 14.00 -8.46
C ASP A 100 16.20 12.99 -7.70
N ALA A 101 17.31 13.42 -7.09
CA ALA A 101 18.19 12.54 -6.34
C ALA A 101 17.57 12.01 -5.04
N LEU A 102 16.70 12.78 -4.39
CA LEU A 102 16.08 12.54 -3.08
C LEU A 102 14.57 12.31 -3.16
N GLY A 103 13.93 12.64 -4.28
CA GLY A 103 12.51 12.45 -4.49
C GLY A 103 12.18 11.26 -5.41
N VAL A 104 11.03 10.65 -5.16
CA VAL A 104 10.50 9.54 -5.96
C VAL A 104 8.99 9.68 -6.10
N HIS A 105 8.46 9.35 -7.27
CA HIS A 105 7.04 9.26 -7.55
C HIS A 105 6.68 7.78 -7.78
N CYS A 106 5.61 7.32 -7.13
CA CYS A 106 4.95 6.06 -7.43
C CYS A 106 3.52 6.30 -7.91
N GLU A 107 3.24 5.94 -9.15
CA GLU A 107 1.87 5.82 -9.65
C GLU A 107 1.34 4.42 -9.33
N VAL A 108 0.11 4.36 -8.79
CA VAL A 108 -0.51 3.13 -8.31
C VAL A 108 -1.80 2.88 -9.08
N GLY A 109 -1.84 1.80 -9.86
CA GLY A 109 -3.04 1.31 -10.51
C GLY A 109 -3.54 0.05 -9.81
N ILE A 110 -4.82 0.01 -9.42
CA ILE A 110 -5.46 -1.17 -8.82
C ILE A 110 -6.70 -1.50 -9.65
N VAL A 111 -6.74 -2.69 -10.23
CA VAL A 111 -7.86 -3.19 -11.02
C VAL A 111 -8.45 -4.42 -10.33
N PRO A 112 -9.70 -4.38 -9.86
CA PRO A 112 -10.39 -5.56 -9.35
C PRO A 112 -10.81 -6.48 -10.50
N ASP A 113 -10.90 -7.78 -10.24
CA ASP A 113 -11.56 -8.69 -11.18
C ASP A 113 -13.08 -8.45 -11.25
N ALA A 114 -13.72 -8.99 -12.28
CA ALA A 114 -15.16 -9.17 -12.24
C ALA A 114 -15.56 -10.17 -11.14
N GLY A 115 -16.74 -9.98 -10.53
CA GLY A 115 -17.31 -10.93 -9.56
C GLY A 115 -17.23 -10.51 -8.09
N TRP A 116 -16.63 -9.35 -7.79
CA TRP A 116 -16.79 -8.75 -6.47
C TRP A 116 -18.24 -8.30 -6.24
N ASP A 117 -18.88 -8.86 -5.23
CA ASP A 117 -20.27 -8.64 -4.84
C ASP A 117 -20.41 -8.17 -3.38
N ILE A 118 -19.29 -7.78 -2.76
CA ILE A 118 -19.24 -7.27 -1.38
C ILE A 118 -18.47 -5.95 -1.35
N PRO A 119 -18.95 -4.92 -0.63
CA PRO A 119 -18.18 -3.70 -0.45
C PRO A 119 -16.85 -4.01 0.24
N LEU A 120 -15.77 -3.36 -0.22
CA LEU A 120 -14.47 -3.51 0.40
C LEU A 120 -14.38 -2.63 1.65
N PRO A 121 -13.76 -3.11 2.74
CA PRO A 121 -13.61 -2.32 3.95
C PRO A 121 -12.63 -1.15 3.78
N ARG A 122 -11.67 -1.29 2.85
CA ARG A 122 -10.71 -0.26 2.44
C ARG A 122 -10.14 -0.61 1.06
N MET A 123 -9.47 0.37 0.45
CA MET A 123 -8.60 0.15 -0.70
C MET A 123 -7.38 1.06 -0.55
N GLY A 124 -6.19 0.48 -0.49
CA GLY A 124 -4.95 1.23 -0.38
C GLY A 124 -3.73 0.34 -0.39
N LEU A 125 -2.60 0.90 0.02
CA LEU A 125 -1.35 0.16 0.20
C LEU A 125 -0.96 0.14 1.68
N ALA A 126 -0.45 -1.00 2.14
CA ALA A 126 0.21 -1.12 3.43
C ALA A 126 1.74 -1.09 3.21
N LEU A 127 2.39 -0.09 3.80
CA LEU A 127 3.84 0.02 3.87
C LEU A 127 4.29 -0.41 5.27
N VAL A 128 5.05 -1.51 5.35
CA VAL A 128 5.66 -1.96 6.61
C VAL A 128 7.07 -1.41 6.68
N VAL A 129 7.30 -0.51 7.62
CA VAL A 129 8.59 0.11 7.89
C VAL A 129 9.33 -0.73 8.93
N GLY A 130 10.56 -1.15 8.64
CA GLY A 130 11.36 -2.03 9.49
C GLY A 130 12.00 -1.36 10.69
N THR A 131 11.43 -0.25 11.15
CA THR A 131 11.86 0.50 12.34
C THR A 131 10.65 1.16 12.99
N SER A 132 10.74 1.45 14.28
CA SER A 132 9.70 2.22 14.97
C SER A 132 9.69 3.68 14.48
N LEU A 133 8.49 4.22 14.32
CA LEU A 133 8.24 5.63 14.01
C LEU A 133 7.39 6.21 15.15
N PRO A 134 8.02 6.69 16.24
CA PRO A 134 7.32 7.11 17.45
C PRO A 134 6.57 8.45 17.32
N GLN A 135 6.61 9.05 16.13
CA GLN A 135 5.94 10.30 15.88
C GLN A 135 5.51 10.36 14.43
N VAL A 136 4.25 10.73 14.20
CA VAL A 136 3.71 10.99 12.87
C VAL A 136 3.24 12.44 12.82
N ARG A 137 3.51 13.10 11.70
CA ARG A 137 2.94 14.40 11.38
C ARG A 137 2.24 14.34 10.04
N TRP A 138 1.10 15.01 9.93
CA TRP A 138 0.38 15.13 8.67
C TRP A 138 -0.29 16.49 8.55
N GLU A 139 -0.39 16.97 7.32
CA GLU A 139 -1.26 18.09 6.96
C GLU A 139 -2.61 17.52 6.54
N GLY A 140 -3.67 17.84 7.28
CA GLY A 140 -4.98 17.27 7.03
C GLY A 140 -5.96 17.51 8.16
N ARG A 141 -6.95 16.63 8.28
CA ARG A 141 -7.99 16.72 9.31
C ARG A 141 -7.57 16.01 10.60
N GLY A 142 -8.04 16.54 11.74
CA GLY A 142 -7.94 15.95 13.08
C GLY A 142 -8.12 17.01 14.19
N PRO A 143 -7.67 16.77 15.44
CA PRO A 143 -7.05 15.53 15.95
C PRO A 143 -8.02 14.31 15.95
N GLY A 144 -7.48 13.08 15.92
CA GLY A 144 -8.23 11.80 15.89
C GLY A 144 -8.35 11.11 14.51
N GLY A 145 -8.63 9.81 14.45
CA GLY A 145 -8.76 9.04 13.19
C GLY A 145 -10.12 9.24 12.50
N GLU A 146 -10.16 9.54 11.19
CA GLU A 146 -11.39 9.90 10.45
C GLU A 146 -11.91 8.70 9.65
N LEU A 147 -13.22 8.47 9.72
CA LEU A 147 -13.92 7.48 8.90
C LEU A 147 -14.95 8.21 8.04
N PRO A 148 -15.11 7.85 6.75
CA PRO A 148 -16.21 8.37 5.93
C PRO A 148 -17.55 8.21 6.66
N GLY A 149 -18.37 9.27 6.68
CA GLY A 149 -19.64 9.33 7.42
C GLY A 149 -19.56 9.85 8.86
N HIS A 150 -18.36 10.06 9.42
CA HIS A 150 -18.14 10.63 10.76
C HIS A 150 -17.26 11.88 10.69
N ALA A 151 -17.84 13.03 10.30
CA ALA A 151 -17.08 14.26 10.02
C ALA A 151 -17.23 15.40 11.04
N ALA A 152 -17.99 15.23 12.12
CA ALA A 152 -18.24 16.32 13.07
C ALA A 152 -17.01 16.63 13.95
N GLY A 153 -16.62 17.92 14.03
CA GLY A 153 -15.72 18.44 15.07
C GLY A 153 -14.21 18.50 14.78
N ARG A 154 -13.75 18.35 13.53
CA ARG A 154 -12.31 18.31 13.18
C ARG A 154 -11.84 19.52 12.40
N SER A 155 -10.70 20.09 12.78
CA SER A 155 -10.06 21.18 12.04
C SER A 155 -9.07 20.64 11.01
N ARG A 156 -8.79 21.45 9.98
CA ARG A 156 -7.66 21.22 9.07
C ARG A 156 -6.43 21.93 9.60
N GLY A 157 -5.28 21.27 9.59
CA GLY A 157 -3.99 21.85 9.93
C GLY A 157 -2.87 20.80 10.02
N CYS A 158 -1.72 21.23 10.52
CA CYS A 158 -0.59 20.36 10.85
C CYS A 158 -0.87 19.63 12.16
N ILE A 159 -0.95 18.31 12.12
CA ILE A 159 -1.24 17.49 13.30
C ILE A 159 -0.03 16.63 13.63
N ARG A 160 0.22 16.45 14.92
CA ARG A 160 1.26 15.58 15.45
C ARG A 160 0.63 14.54 16.38
N ALA A 161 0.95 13.28 16.16
CA ALA A 161 0.62 12.18 17.06
C ALA A 161 1.90 11.46 17.51
N GLN A 162 1.87 10.91 18.72
CA GLN A 162 2.91 10.10 19.35
C GLN A 162 2.33 8.71 19.63
#